data_AF-A0A4P5W738-F1
#
_entry.id   AF-A0A4P5W738-F1
#
_cell.length_a   1.000
_cell.length_b   1.000
_cell.length_c   1.000
_cell.angle_alpha   90.00
_cell.angle_beta   90.00
_cell.angle_gamma   90.00
#
_symmetry.space_group_name_H-M   'P 1'
#
loop_
_entity.id
_entity.type
_entity.pdbx_description
1 polymer ?
#
loop_
_entity_poly.entity_id
_entity_poly.type
_entity_poly.pdbx_seq_one_letter_code
_entity_poly.pdbx_strand_id
1 'polypeptide(L)'
;MPNKNGDLCEKCHESKSKNAREKEVKNRGVNHPLAIKLALPPEKNALVFATESKLQQHGLPNSLLKNGGVLGNQNEMLCQTCHQIHGGFDNSALTVSENEKASLCLECHERQNSENEKDAHKKGVHPVNIKPDPKKYPKPMQKDVKNVEFVSCQTCHVVHDGKLGSALLEKKYPTSNALCQTCHDKQASKNKDEARHKGIHPTNVKPDEPMKQNDKPVTFITCQSCHNVHLGNPETALLDKGIKDAESLCKTCHKRQHAKDKDDAAAKGVHPVNVKMDDEVEIIAGKKTKEIGCLTCQAVHEGKPDTPALVENYKDGELCSHCHQGKQAVVGSDHDLRITAKNKLNQFNEKPHQSGVCGTCHSLHKADKNPPHLFSTKFVVEDFADKELQHSELREDKLCINCHQKNGIAE
;
A
#
# COMPACT_ATOMS: atom_id res chain seq x y z
N MET A 1 -15.20 -41.18 -28.04
CA MET A 1 -13.74 -41.34 -27.82
C MET A 1 -13.40 -40.76 -26.46
N PRO A 2 -12.65 -41.45 -25.59
CA PRO A 2 -12.22 -40.86 -24.32
C PRO A 2 -11.25 -39.70 -24.59
N ASN A 3 -11.58 -38.50 -24.11
CA ASN A 3 -10.73 -37.32 -24.25
C ASN A 3 -9.61 -37.34 -23.19
N LYS A 4 -8.64 -38.25 -23.38
CA LYS A 4 -7.69 -38.64 -22.32
C LYS A 4 -6.75 -37.53 -21.83
N ASN A 5 -6.62 -36.40 -22.53
CA ASN A 5 -5.76 -35.27 -22.12
C ASN A 5 -6.33 -33.88 -22.51
N GLY A 6 -7.63 -33.78 -22.78
CA GLY A 6 -8.25 -32.52 -23.23
C GLY A 6 -8.14 -32.26 -24.74
N ASP A 7 -7.34 -33.05 -25.48
CA ASP A 7 -7.05 -32.93 -26.92
C ASP A 7 -8.28 -32.68 -27.81
N LEU A 8 -9.42 -33.28 -27.48
CA LEU A 8 -10.66 -33.07 -28.27
C LEU A 8 -11.13 -31.62 -28.21
N CYS A 9 -11.05 -30.98 -27.05
CA CYS A 9 -11.42 -29.57 -26.88
C CYS A 9 -10.45 -28.66 -27.64
N GLU A 10 -9.16 -29.01 -27.62
CA GLU A 10 -8.11 -28.19 -28.22
C GLU A 10 -8.14 -28.19 -29.74
N LYS A 11 -8.59 -29.28 -30.37
CA LYS A 11 -8.82 -29.33 -31.82
C LYS A 11 -9.79 -28.25 -32.32
N CYS A 12 -10.73 -27.82 -31.48
CA CYS A 12 -11.68 -26.77 -31.80
C CYS A 12 -11.37 -25.43 -31.13
N HIS A 13 -10.60 -25.43 -30.03
CA HIS A 13 -10.29 -24.24 -29.22
C HIS A 13 -8.79 -23.98 -29.07
N GLU A 14 -8.01 -24.22 -30.11
CA GLU A 14 -6.54 -24.08 -30.11
C GLU A 14 -6.06 -22.70 -29.61
N SER A 15 -6.76 -21.62 -30.02
CA SER A 15 -6.45 -20.26 -29.59
C SER A 15 -6.60 -20.05 -28.08
N LYS A 16 -7.47 -20.85 -27.43
CA LYS A 16 -7.68 -20.82 -25.98
C LYS A 16 -6.68 -21.71 -25.24
N SER A 17 -6.33 -22.88 -25.78
CA SER A 17 -5.42 -23.83 -25.14
C SER A 17 -3.97 -23.34 -25.08
N LYS A 18 -3.46 -22.72 -26.16
CA LYS A 18 -2.06 -22.26 -26.24
C LYS A 18 -1.66 -21.35 -25.08
N ASN A 19 -2.49 -20.35 -24.78
CA ASN A 19 -2.21 -19.41 -23.69
C ASN A 19 -2.42 -20.02 -22.30
N ALA A 20 -3.34 -20.99 -22.18
CA ALA A 20 -3.64 -21.64 -20.91
C ALA A 20 -2.52 -22.60 -20.49
N ARG A 21 -1.81 -23.21 -21.44
CA ARG A 21 -0.68 -24.13 -21.19
C ARG A 21 0.68 -23.44 -21.10
N GLU A 22 0.73 -22.12 -21.22
CA GLU A 22 1.98 -21.34 -21.13
C GLU A 22 2.67 -21.60 -19.78
N LYS A 23 3.98 -21.82 -19.80
CA LYS A 23 4.80 -22.09 -18.61
C LYS A 23 5.49 -20.82 -18.10
N GLU A 24 5.83 -19.90 -19.00
CA GLU A 24 6.47 -18.64 -18.63
C GLU A 24 5.46 -17.65 -18.04
N VAL A 25 5.63 -17.30 -16.76
CA VAL A 25 4.70 -16.42 -16.03
C VAL A 25 4.46 -15.08 -16.73
N LYS A 26 5.49 -14.50 -17.35
CA LYS A 26 5.41 -13.22 -18.10
C LYS A 26 4.48 -13.29 -19.32
N ASN A 27 4.25 -14.48 -19.87
CA ASN A 27 3.41 -14.70 -21.07
C ASN A 27 2.03 -15.28 -20.68
N ARG A 28 1.72 -15.43 -19.39
CA ARG A 28 0.42 -15.89 -18.89
C ARG A 28 -0.59 -14.74 -18.79
N GLY A 29 -1.81 -15.05 -18.33
CA GLY A 29 -2.81 -14.05 -17.95
C GLY A 29 -3.93 -13.84 -18.96
N VAL A 30 -3.90 -14.53 -20.10
CA VAL A 30 -4.99 -14.50 -21.07
C VAL A 30 -6.09 -15.51 -20.71
N ASN A 31 -5.71 -16.75 -20.38
CA ASN A 31 -6.65 -17.79 -19.95
C ASN A 31 -6.15 -18.43 -18.67
N HIS A 32 -7.08 -18.90 -17.84
CA HIS A 32 -6.75 -19.60 -16.61
C HIS A 32 -5.84 -20.81 -16.90
N PRO A 33 -4.78 -21.02 -16.10
CA PRO A 33 -3.80 -22.07 -16.39
C PRO A 33 -4.42 -23.47 -16.48
N LEU A 34 -3.96 -24.21 -17.50
CA LEU A 34 -4.14 -25.64 -17.68
C LEU A 34 -2.80 -26.36 -17.46
N ALA A 35 -2.82 -27.69 -17.50
CA ALA A 35 -1.67 -28.56 -17.31
C ALA A 35 -1.01 -28.45 -15.92
N ILE A 36 -1.59 -27.70 -14.98
CA ILE A 36 -1.14 -27.65 -13.59
C ILE A 36 -1.48 -28.97 -12.91
N LYS A 37 -0.48 -29.62 -12.33
CA LYS A 37 -0.63 -30.90 -11.63
C LYS A 37 -1.17 -30.69 -10.23
N LEU A 38 -2.26 -31.38 -9.91
CA LEU A 38 -2.84 -31.46 -8.58
C LEU A 38 -2.21 -32.66 -7.84
N ALA A 39 -0.91 -32.54 -7.57
CA ALA A 39 -0.11 -33.58 -6.94
C ALA A 39 1.07 -32.97 -6.19
N LEU A 40 1.73 -33.76 -5.33
CA LEU A 40 2.96 -33.34 -4.65
C LEU A 40 4.05 -33.01 -5.68
N PRO A 41 4.68 -31.82 -5.60
CA PRO A 41 5.78 -31.48 -6.47
C PRO A 41 7.04 -32.28 -6.10
N PRO A 42 7.92 -32.58 -7.08
CA PRO A 42 9.18 -33.29 -6.81
C PRO A 42 10.15 -32.46 -5.95
N GLU A 43 10.04 -31.13 -6.01
CA GLU A 43 10.84 -30.19 -5.24
C GLU A 43 10.01 -28.96 -4.85
N LYS A 44 10.47 -28.23 -3.84
CA LYS A 44 9.79 -27.03 -3.35
C LYS A 44 9.77 -25.96 -4.46
N ASN A 45 8.58 -25.43 -4.76
CA ASN A 45 8.33 -24.44 -5.81
C ASN A 45 8.51 -24.95 -7.25
N ALA A 46 8.43 -26.27 -7.49
CA ALA A 46 8.39 -26.80 -8.85
C ALA A 46 7.30 -26.11 -9.69
N LEU A 47 7.66 -25.66 -10.89
CA LEU A 47 6.72 -25.06 -11.82
C LEU A 47 5.67 -26.09 -12.25
N VAL A 48 4.45 -25.63 -12.57
CA VAL A 48 3.37 -26.48 -13.13
C VAL A 48 2.74 -27.43 -12.09
N PHE A 49 2.91 -27.18 -10.80
CA PHE A 49 2.18 -27.87 -9.72
C PHE A 49 1.28 -26.88 -8.96
N ALA A 50 0.18 -27.38 -8.40
CA ALA A 50 -0.67 -26.60 -7.52
C ALA A 50 0.11 -26.11 -6.29
N THR A 51 -0.20 -24.92 -5.79
CA THR A 51 0.43 -24.36 -4.59
C THR A 51 -0.29 -24.74 -3.30
N GLU A 52 -1.57 -25.09 -3.39
CA GLU A 52 -2.41 -25.45 -2.24
C GLU A 52 -2.15 -26.89 -1.81
N SER A 53 -1.82 -27.09 -0.53
CA SER A 53 -1.44 -28.41 0.00
C SER A 53 -2.55 -29.44 -0.12
N LYS A 54 -3.82 -29.05 0.01
CA LYS A 54 -4.96 -29.96 -0.17
C LYS A 54 -5.03 -30.50 -1.60
N LEU A 55 -4.83 -29.64 -2.60
CA LEU A 55 -4.79 -30.06 -4.01
C LEU A 55 -3.58 -30.94 -4.30
N GLN A 56 -2.44 -30.68 -3.67
CA GLN A 56 -1.25 -31.53 -3.81
C GLN A 56 -1.45 -32.92 -3.21
N GLN A 57 -2.16 -33.02 -2.08
CA GLN A 57 -2.35 -34.27 -1.34
C GLN A 57 -3.52 -35.11 -1.86
N HIS A 58 -4.60 -34.46 -2.29
CA HIS A 58 -5.86 -35.14 -2.62
C HIS A 58 -6.28 -35.01 -4.09
N GLY A 59 -5.55 -34.23 -4.90
CA GLY A 59 -5.89 -34.03 -6.30
C GLY A 59 -7.13 -33.15 -6.49
N LEU A 60 -8.00 -33.55 -7.41
CA LEU A 60 -9.23 -32.80 -7.71
C LEU A 60 -10.25 -32.98 -6.57
N PRO A 61 -10.90 -31.90 -6.08
CA PRO A 61 -11.96 -31.99 -5.10
C PRO A 61 -13.08 -32.96 -5.50
N ASN A 62 -13.56 -33.75 -4.54
CA ASN A 62 -14.57 -34.79 -4.76
C ASN A 62 -15.90 -34.23 -5.28
N SER A 63 -16.26 -33.00 -4.91
CA SER A 63 -17.44 -32.30 -5.44
C SER A 63 -17.36 -32.14 -6.96
N LEU A 64 -16.22 -31.66 -7.47
CA LEU A 64 -15.99 -31.50 -8.91
C LEU A 64 -15.96 -32.84 -9.64
N LEU A 65 -15.31 -33.87 -9.07
CA LEU A 65 -15.29 -35.23 -9.63
C LEU A 65 -16.70 -35.80 -9.80
N LYS A 66 -17.55 -35.68 -8.77
CA LYS A 66 -18.93 -36.17 -8.80
C LYS A 66 -19.79 -35.49 -9.87
N ASN A 67 -19.47 -34.24 -10.20
CA ASN A 67 -20.18 -33.47 -11.20
C ASN A 67 -19.58 -33.58 -12.62
N GLY A 68 -18.70 -34.56 -12.85
CA GLY A 68 -18.11 -34.83 -14.17
C GLY A 68 -16.77 -34.14 -14.43
N GLY A 69 -16.24 -33.40 -13.45
CA GLY A 69 -14.89 -32.85 -13.49
C GLY A 69 -13.84 -33.95 -13.60
N VAL A 70 -12.87 -33.80 -14.49
CA VAL A 70 -11.82 -34.80 -14.71
C VAL A 70 -10.42 -34.17 -14.79
N LEU A 71 -9.41 -34.96 -14.43
CA LEU A 71 -8.00 -34.66 -14.64
C LEU A 71 -7.43 -35.46 -15.82
N GLY A 72 -6.29 -35.00 -16.34
CA GLY A 72 -5.50 -35.78 -17.30
C GLY A 72 -4.74 -36.95 -16.65
N ASN A 73 -4.01 -37.69 -17.46
CA ASN A 73 -3.33 -38.92 -17.01
C ASN A 73 -2.19 -38.66 -16.02
N GLN A 74 -1.71 -37.41 -15.89
CA GLN A 74 -0.67 -37.00 -14.96
C GLN A 74 -1.24 -36.16 -13.81
N ASN A 75 -2.54 -36.30 -13.51
CA ASN A 75 -3.27 -35.49 -12.52
C ASN A 75 -3.25 -33.99 -12.82
N GLU A 76 -3.15 -33.62 -14.10
CA GLU A 76 -3.13 -32.23 -14.54
C GLU A 76 -4.51 -31.68 -14.87
N MET A 77 -4.71 -30.39 -14.62
CA MET A 77 -5.95 -29.68 -14.96
C MET A 77 -6.14 -29.60 -16.48
N LEU A 78 -7.37 -29.84 -16.92
CA LEU A 78 -7.86 -29.80 -18.29
C LEU A 78 -9.09 -28.89 -18.39
N CYS A 79 -9.58 -28.63 -19.61
CA CYS A 79 -10.82 -27.89 -19.80
C CYS A 79 -11.98 -28.56 -19.06
N GLN A 80 -12.07 -29.89 -19.10
CA GLN A 80 -13.13 -30.65 -18.42
C GLN A 80 -12.91 -30.78 -16.91
N THR A 81 -11.87 -30.19 -16.34
CA THR A 81 -11.78 -30.02 -14.89
C THR A 81 -12.84 -29.03 -14.41
N CYS A 82 -13.15 -28.02 -15.23
CA CYS A 82 -14.11 -26.96 -14.90
C CYS A 82 -15.37 -27.00 -15.78
N HIS A 83 -15.30 -27.55 -16.99
CA HIS A 83 -16.41 -27.60 -17.94
C HIS A 83 -17.01 -28.99 -18.11
N GLN A 84 -18.33 -29.05 -18.26
CA GLN A 84 -19.13 -30.24 -18.46
C GLN A 84 -20.02 -30.06 -19.69
N ILE A 85 -19.62 -30.69 -20.80
CA ILE A 85 -20.27 -30.52 -22.13
C ILE A 85 -21.73 -30.99 -22.14
N HIS A 86 -22.07 -31.98 -21.31
CA HIS A 86 -23.43 -32.51 -21.18
C HIS A 86 -23.89 -32.46 -19.73
N GLY A 87 -24.99 -31.75 -19.47
CA GLY A 87 -25.54 -31.60 -18.12
C GLY A 87 -24.75 -30.64 -17.22
N GLY A 88 -24.02 -29.68 -17.80
CA GLY A 88 -23.39 -28.61 -17.04
C GLY A 88 -24.42 -27.65 -16.43
N PHE A 89 -24.08 -27.04 -15.29
CA PHE A 89 -25.02 -26.24 -14.48
C PHE A 89 -25.31 -24.86 -15.08
N ASP A 90 -24.27 -24.13 -15.47
CA ASP A 90 -24.43 -22.84 -16.13
C ASP A 90 -24.72 -23.09 -17.62
N ASN A 91 -25.98 -22.96 -18.05
CA ASN A 91 -26.41 -23.22 -19.42
C ASN A 91 -25.58 -22.48 -20.49
N SER A 92 -24.91 -21.38 -20.13
CA SER A 92 -24.05 -20.61 -21.03
C SER A 92 -22.57 -20.98 -20.94
N ALA A 93 -22.05 -21.27 -19.73
CA ALA A 93 -20.64 -21.57 -19.50
C ALA A 93 -20.33 -23.07 -19.45
N LEU A 94 -21.35 -23.93 -19.35
CA LEU A 94 -21.26 -25.38 -19.22
C LEU A 94 -20.26 -25.80 -18.15
N THR A 95 -20.41 -25.29 -16.92
CA THR A 95 -19.50 -25.61 -15.81
C THR A 95 -19.91 -26.87 -15.05
N VAL A 96 -18.94 -27.55 -14.44
CA VAL A 96 -19.14 -28.72 -13.56
C VAL A 96 -19.86 -28.36 -12.25
N SER A 97 -19.99 -27.09 -11.91
CA SER A 97 -20.79 -26.62 -10.78
C SER A 97 -21.36 -25.25 -11.07
N GLU A 98 -22.42 -24.86 -10.37
CA GLU A 98 -22.79 -23.46 -10.27
C GLU A 98 -21.62 -22.65 -9.71
N ASN A 99 -21.48 -21.41 -10.17
CA ASN A 99 -20.41 -20.51 -9.76
C ASN A 99 -20.97 -19.26 -9.04
N GLU A 100 -22.06 -19.44 -8.31
CA GLU A 100 -22.57 -18.39 -7.43
C GLU A 100 -21.55 -18.08 -6.34
N LYS A 101 -21.28 -16.79 -6.12
CA LYS A 101 -20.31 -16.33 -5.10
C LYS A 101 -18.94 -17.02 -5.22
N ALA A 102 -18.48 -17.21 -6.46
CA ALA A 102 -17.20 -17.82 -6.78
C ALA A 102 -16.98 -19.23 -6.19
N SER A 103 -18.04 -19.99 -5.90
CA SER A 103 -17.97 -21.35 -5.31
C SER A 103 -17.01 -22.27 -6.06
N LEU A 104 -17.03 -22.26 -7.40
CA LEU A 104 -16.13 -23.06 -8.24
C LEU A 104 -14.66 -22.68 -8.01
N CYS A 105 -14.36 -21.40 -7.79
CA CYS A 105 -13.01 -20.95 -7.51
C CYS A 105 -12.53 -21.48 -6.15
N LEU A 106 -13.40 -21.47 -5.14
CA LEU A 106 -13.06 -21.83 -3.76
C LEU A 106 -12.79 -23.32 -3.56
N GLU A 107 -13.30 -24.18 -4.45
CA GLU A 107 -12.96 -25.62 -4.48
C GLU A 107 -11.44 -25.83 -4.62
N CYS A 108 -10.75 -24.90 -5.29
CA CYS A 108 -9.29 -24.94 -5.46
C CYS A 108 -8.55 -23.85 -4.68
N HIS A 109 -9.13 -22.65 -4.56
CA HIS A 109 -8.54 -21.45 -3.97
C HIS A 109 -9.11 -21.16 -2.58
N GLU A 110 -9.19 -22.18 -1.73
CA GLU A 110 -9.82 -22.11 -0.41
C GLU A 110 -9.17 -21.06 0.50
N ARG A 111 -7.84 -20.89 0.40
CA ARG A 111 -7.11 -19.90 1.20
C ARG A 111 -7.64 -18.50 1.00
N GLN A 112 -8.02 -18.14 -0.22
CA GLN A 112 -8.49 -16.81 -0.59
C GLN A 112 -9.93 -16.58 -0.13
N ASN A 113 -10.62 -17.59 0.39
CA ASN A 113 -11.97 -17.45 0.91
C ASN A 113 -12.00 -16.71 2.25
N SER A 114 -12.97 -15.81 2.39
CA SER A 114 -13.28 -15.11 3.63
C SER A 114 -14.78 -15.08 3.89
N GLU A 115 -15.20 -15.33 5.12
CA GLU A 115 -16.63 -15.26 5.47
C GLU A 115 -17.13 -13.82 5.64
N ASN A 116 -16.23 -12.91 6.05
CA ASN A 116 -16.50 -11.50 6.30
C ASN A 116 -15.18 -10.71 6.37
N GLU A 117 -15.26 -9.39 6.50
CA GLU A 117 -14.07 -8.52 6.58
C GLU A 117 -13.12 -8.88 7.73
N LYS A 118 -13.65 -9.33 8.88
CA LYS A 118 -12.83 -9.69 10.05
C LYS A 118 -12.04 -10.98 9.81
N ASP A 119 -12.67 -11.98 9.21
CA ASP A 119 -11.99 -13.22 8.80
C ASP A 119 -10.95 -12.95 7.71
N ALA A 120 -11.28 -12.08 6.73
CA ALA A 120 -10.35 -11.65 5.70
C ALA A 120 -9.09 -11.00 6.30
N HIS A 121 -9.28 -10.09 7.26
CA HIS A 121 -8.19 -9.44 8.00
C HIS A 121 -7.32 -10.44 8.76
N LYS A 122 -7.95 -11.37 9.50
CA LYS A 122 -7.26 -12.44 10.21
C LYS A 122 -6.43 -13.34 9.29
N LYS A 123 -6.93 -13.63 8.08
CA LYS A 123 -6.23 -14.46 7.09
C LYS A 123 -5.19 -13.70 6.27
N GLY A 124 -5.21 -12.37 6.28
CA GLY A 124 -4.36 -11.55 5.41
C GLY A 124 -4.76 -11.65 3.93
N VAL A 125 -6.07 -11.75 3.65
CA VAL A 125 -6.61 -11.79 2.28
C VAL A 125 -7.60 -10.66 2.07
N HIS A 126 -7.67 -10.15 0.85
CA HIS A 126 -8.66 -9.16 0.47
C HIS A 126 -10.03 -9.80 0.55
N PRO A 127 -11.02 -9.15 1.18
CA PRO A 127 -12.33 -9.74 1.33
C PRO A 127 -12.97 -9.97 -0.04
N VAL A 128 -13.40 -11.20 -0.25
CA VAL A 128 -14.20 -11.65 -1.38
C VAL A 128 -15.38 -12.46 -0.86
N ASN A 129 -16.38 -12.61 -1.69
CA ASN A 129 -17.65 -13.21 -1.37
C ASN A 129 -18.42 -12.50 -0.25
N ILE A 130 -18.32 -11.18 -0.24
CA ILE A 130 -19.00 -10.32 0.72
C ILE A 130 -19.87 -9.28 0.01
N LYS A 131 -20.98 -8.94 0.64
CA LYS A 131 -21.77 -7.75 0.30
C LYS A 131 -21.19 -6.57 1.08
N PRO A 132 -20.76 -5.48 0.42
CA PRO A 132 -20.30 -4.29 1.12
C PRO A 132 -21.37 -3.75 2.08
N ASP A 133 -20.98 -3.39 3.31
CA ASP A 133 -21.90 -2.81 4.27
C ASP A 133 -22.20 -1.35 3.87
N PRO A 134 -23.45 -1.01 3.47
CA PRO A 134 -23.80 0.35 3.07
C PRO A 134 -23.71 1.35 4.23
N LYS A 135 -23.72 0.90 5.50
CA LYS A 135 -23.50 1.78 6.66
C LYS A 135 -22.04 2.22 6.76
N LYS A 136 -21.11 1.32 6.44
CA LYS A 136 -19.67 1.60 6.46
C LYS A 136 -19.19 2.27 5.17
N TYR A 137 -19.81 1.91 4.04
CA TYR A 137 -19.49 2.44 2.71
C TYR A 137 -20.74 3.05 2.08
N PRO A 138 -21.10 4.30 2.43
CA PRO A 138 -22.34 4.93 1.99
C PRO A 138 -22.40 5.20 0.49
N LYS A 139 -21.25 5.25 -0.19
CA LYS A 139 -21.19 5.27 -1.66
C LYS A 139 -21.08 3.83 -2.18
N PRO A 140 -22.00 3.38 -3.04
CA PRO A 140 -21.88 2.08 -3.68
C PRO A 140 -20.56 1.96 -4.44
N MET A 141 -19.89 0.82 -4.29
CA MET A 141 -18.74 0.48 -5.13
C MET A 141 -19.23 0.37 -6.58
N GLN A 142 -18.52 0.99 -7.52
CA GLN A 142 -18.89 0.96 -8.93
C GLN A 142 -17.78 0.34 -9.77
N LYS A 143 -18.20 -0.51 -10.71
CA LYS A 143 -17.34 -1.06 -11.75
C LYS A 143 -18.06 -0.87 -13.08
N ASP A 144 -17.44 -0.14 -13.99
CA ASP A 144 -18.02 0.23 -15.30
C ASP A 144 -19.42 0.87 -15.18
N VAL A 145 -19.56 1.81 -14.23
CA VAL A 145 -20.83 2.52 -13.94
C VAL A 145 -21.92 1.62 -13.33
N LYS A 146 -21.67 0.32 -13.16
CA LYS A 146 -22.57 -0.61 -12.48
C LYS A 146 -22.21 -0.72 -11.00
N ASN A 147 -23.24 -0.76 -10.15
CA ASN A 147 -23.04 -1.03 -8.73
C ASN A 147 -22.55 -2.47 -8.54
N VAL A 148 -21.49 -2.63 -7.76
CA VAL A 148 -20.99 -3.92 -7.30
C VAL A 148 -21.76 -4.27 -6.04
N GLU A 149 -22.82 -5.07 -6.18
CA GLU A 149 -23.61 -5.52 -5.04
C GLU A 149 -22.87 -6.57 -4.20
N PHE A 150 -21.93 -7.27 -4.81
CA PHE A 150 -21.19 -8.36 -4.18
C PHE A 150 -19.77 -8.41 -4.75
N VAL A 151 -18.78 -8.36 -3.87
CA VAL A 151 -17.36 -8.48 -4.25
C VAL A 151 -17.03 -9.96 -4.37
N SER A 152 -16.57 -10.42 -5.53
CA SER A 152 -16.23 -11.82 -5.78
C SER A 152 -14.92 -11.93 -6.55
N CYS A 153 -14.39 -13.14 -6.77
CA CYS A 153 -13.19 -13.33 -7.59
C CYS A 153 -13.33 -12.69 -8.98
N GLN A 154 -14.52 -12.79 -9.58
CA GLN A 154 -14.85 -12.26 -10.91
C GLN A 154 -15.00 -10.73 -10.96
N THR A 155 -15.09 -10.05 -9.81
CA THR A 155 -15.05 -8.58 -9.81
C THR A 155 -13.66 -8.05 -10.17
N CYS A 156 -12.62 -8.86 -10.01
CA CYS A 156 -11.25 -8.51 -10.35
C CYS A 156 -10.68 -9.35 -11.52
N HIS A 157 -11.02 -10.65 -11.55
CA HIS A 157 -10.45 -11.61 -12.48
C HIS A 157 -11.42 -12.00 -13.59
N VAL A 158 -10.86 -12.35 -14.74
CA VAL A 158 -11.56 -13.01 -15.84
C VAL A 158 -10.89 -14.35 -16.14
N VAL A 159 -11.68 -15.43 -16.22
CA VAL A 159 -11.14 -16.77 -16.47
C VAL A 159 -10.55 -16.88 -17.89
N HIS A 160 -11.15 -16.14 -18.83
CA HIS A 160 -10.74 -16.10 -20.25
C HIS A 160 -10.64 -14.67 -20.75
N ASP A 161 -9.84 -14.50 -21.82
CA ASP A 161 -9.59 -13.21 -22.48
C ASP A 161 -9.06 -12.11 -21.55
N GLY A 162 -8.30 -12.51 -20.54
CA GLY A 162 -7.58 -11.63 -19.65
C GLY A 162 -6.42 -10.91 -20.34
N LYS A 163 -5.82 -9.99 -19.59
CA LYS A 163 -4.68 -9.21 -20.01
C LYS A 163 -3.40 -10.03 -19.92
N LEU A 164 -2.67 -10.11 -21.03
CA LEU A 164 -1.35 -10.72 -21.08
C LEU A 164 -0.41 -10.10 -20.04
N GLY A 165 0.36 -10.94 -19.35
CA GLY A 165 1.29 -10.55 -18.28
C GLY A 165 0.61 -10.17 -16.96
N SER A 166 -0.71 -10.37 -16.83
CA SER A 166 -1.45 -10.10 -15.59
C SER A 166 -1.89 -11.39 -14.90
N ALA A 167 -2.32 -11.27 -13.64
CA ALA A 167 -3.02 -12.34 -12.93
C ALA A 167 -4.49 -12.41 -13.39
N LEU A 168 -4.74 -12.63 -14.69
CA LEU A 168 -6.09 -12.75 -15.26
C LEU A 168 -6.98 -11.51 -15.04
N LEU A 169 -6.42 -10.31 -15.15
CA LEU A 169 -7.21 -9.07 -15.04
C LEU A 169 -7.81 -8.69 -16.39
N GLU A 170 -8.90 -7.91 -16.39
CA GLU A 170 -9.50 -7.44 -17.65
C GLU A 170 -8.53 -6.56 -18.46
N LYS A 171 -8.54 -6.73 -19.80
CA LYS A 171 -7.69 -6.00 -20.75
C LYS A 171 -7.80 -4.48 -20.64
N LYS A 172 -8.97 -3.97 -20.29
CA LYS A 172 -9.23 -2.52 -20.18
C LYS A 172 -8.42 -1.85 -19.06
N TYR A 173 -7.96 -2.60 -18.06
CA TYR A 173 -7.17 -2.03 -16.98
C TYR A 173 -5.67 -2.00 -17.35
N PRO A 174 -5.06 -0.81 -17.45
CA PRO A 174 -3.64 -0.69 -17.79
C PRO A 174 -2.74 -1.24 -16.67
N THR A 175 -3.17 -1.21 -15.42
CA THR A 175 -2.44 -1.75 -14.26
C THR A 175 -3.42 -2.32 -13.23
N SER A 176 -2.92 -3.12 -12.29
CA SER A 176 -3.66 -3.52 -11.09
C SER A 176 -4.10 -2.31 -10.27
N ASN A 177 -3.28 -1.25 -10.22
CA ASN A 177 -3.62 0.00 -9.54
C ASN A 177 -4.88 0.65 -10.14
N ALA A 178 -5.00 0.65 -11.48
CA ALA A 178 -6.19 1.16 -12.16
C ALA A 178 -7.46 0.37 -11.82
N LEU A 179 -7.34 -0.94 -11.55
CA LEU A 179 -8.45 -1.75 -11.06
C LEU A 179 -8.84 -1.35 -9.63
N CYS A 180 -7.88 -1.24 -8.71
CA CYS A 180 -8.15 -0.84 -7.32
C CYS A 180 -8.88 0.51 -7.26
N GLN A 181 -8.50 1.44 -8.14
CA GLN A 181 -9.06 2.78 -8.26
C GLN A 181 -10.54 2.84 -8.65
N THR A 182 -11.07 1.77 -9.23
CA THR A 182 -12.51 1.72 -9.55
C THR A 182 -13.38 1.77 -8.29
N CYS A 183 -12.85 1.25 -7.18
CA CYS A 183 -13.55 1.23 -5.88
C CYS A 183 -12.86 2.09 -4.81
N HIS A 184 -11.53 2.22 -4.85
CA HIS A 184 -10.70 2.96 -3.88
C HIS A 184 -10.16 4.28 -4.47
N ASP A 185 -11.04 5.07 -5.07
CA ASP A 185 -10.70 6.33 -5.76
C ASP A 185 -10.11 7.40 -4.81
N LYS A 186 -10.59 7.43 -3.56
CA LYS A 186 -10.12 8.35 -2.52
C LYS A 186 -8.69 8.07 -2.07
N GLN A 187 -8.28 6.81 -2.07
CA GLN A 187 -6.94 6.37 -1.66
C GLN A 187 -5.92 6.44 -2.79
N ALA A 188 -6.34 6.88 -3.98
CA ALA A 188 -5.50 6.91 -5.15
C ALA A 188 -5.17 8.32 -5.62
N SER A 189 -3.99 8.45 -6.21
CA SER A 189 -3.51 9.67 -6.85
C SER A 189 -2.90 9.34 -8.22
N LYS A 190 -2.86 10.33 -9.11
CA LYS A 190 -2.14 10.25 -10.38
C LYS A 190 -0.71 10.80 -10.27
N ASN A 191 -0.46 11.67 -9.30
CA ASN A 191 0.84 12.29 -9.05
C ASN A 191 0.93 12.77 -7.58
N LYS A 192 2.09 13.34 -7.20
CA LYS A 192 2.36 13.81 -5.84
C LYS A 192 1.50 15.02 -5.45
N ASP A 193 1.16 15.89 -6.40
CA ASP A 193 0.36 17.09 -6.14
C ASP A 193 -1.09 16.72 -5.81
N GLU A 194 -1.70 15.81 -6.58
CA GLU A 194 -3.02 15.27 -6.28
C GLU A 194 -3.03 14.52 -4.95
N ALA A 195 -1.99 13.73 -4.67
CA ALA A 195 -1.85 13.04 -3.40
C ALA A 195 -1.84 14.03 -2.22
N ARG A 196 -1.07 15.12 -2.36
CA ARG A 196 -1.01 16.19 -1.36
C ARG A 196 -2.35 16.91 -1.20
N HIS A 197 -3.01 17.24 -2.30
CA HIS A 197 -4.33 17.88 -2.25
C HIS A 197 -5.35 16.98 -1.54
N LYS A 198 -5.32 15.68 -1.79
CA LYS A 198 -6.19 14.68 -1.13
C LYS A 198 -5.76 14.33 0.30
N GLY A 199 -4.56 14.72 0.74
CA GLY A 199 -4.04 14.33 2.06
C GLY A 199 -3.66 12.85 2.16
N ILE A 200 -3.20 12.22 1.08
CA ILE A 200 -2.86 10.80 1.03
C ILE A 200 -1.41 10.58 0.63
N HIS A 201 -0.88 9.40 0.94
CA HIS A 201 0.43 8.98 0.46
C HIS A 201 0.40 8.78 -1.06
N PRO A 202 1.39 9.28 -1.80
CA PRO A 202 1.36 9.23 -3.26
C PRO A 202 1.45 7.79 -3.79
N THR A 203 0.55 7.48 -4.72
CA THR A 203 0.55 6.30 -5.59
C THR A 203 0.61 6.74 -7.06
N ASN A 204 0.95 5.80 -7.95
CA ASN A 204 1.24 6.05 -9.36
C ASN A 204 2.39 7.04 -9.61
N VAL A 205 3.41 7.00 -8.76
CA VAL A 205 4.57 7.88 -8.88
C VAL A 205 5.86 7.08 -8.95
N LYS A 206 6.86 7.65 -9.64
CA LYS A 206 8.24 7.18 -9.50
C LYS A 206 8.80 7.69 -8.17
N PRO A 207 9.50 6.84 -7.41
CA PRO A 207 10.21 7.30 -6.23
C PRO A 207 11.36 8.23 -6.61
N ASP A 208 11.68 9.18 -5.72
CA ASP A 208 12.79 10.13 -5.93
C ASP A 208 14.15 9.45 -5.76
N GLU A 209 14.21 8.43 -4.91
CA GLU A 209 15.41 7.68 -4.60
C GLU A 209 15.19 6.18 -4.80
N PRO A 210 16.23 5.41 -5.16
CA PRO A 210 16.13 3.96 -5.27
C PRO A 210 15.67 3.33 -3.96
N MET A 211 14.59 2.56 -4.02
CA MET A 211 14.04 1.86 -2.86
C MET A 211 13.80 0.39 -3.19
N LYS A 212 13.70 -0.44 -2.14
CA LYS A 212 13.51 -1.88 -2.25
C LYS A 212 12.50 -2.37 -1.24
N GLN A 213 11.73 -3.37 -1.64
CA GLN A 213 10.90 -4.17 -0.75
C GLN A 213 11.14 -5.64 -1.03
N ASN A 214 11.41 -6.42 0.02
CA ASN A 214 11.75 -7.85 -0.11
C ASN A 214 12.86 -8.09 -1.15
N ASP A 215 13.92 -7.27 -1.08
CA ASP A 215 15.07 -7.21 -2.00
C ASP A 215 14.77 -6.87 -3.47
N LYS A 216 13.50 -6.63 -3.81
CA LYS A 216 13.09 -6.23 -5.16
C LYS A 216 13.09 -4.71 -5.28
N PRO A 217 13.64 -4.15 -6.36
CA PRO A 217 13.58 -2.72 -6.62
C PRO A 217 12.12 -2.29 -6.80
N VAL A 218 11.73 -1.21 -6.13
CA VAL A 218 10.45 -0.54 -6.39
C VAL A 218 10.77 0.66 -7.26
N THR A 219 10.47 0.56 -8.56
CA THR A 219 10.68 1.63 -9.54
C THR A 219 9.45 2.49 -9.75
N PHE A 220 8.31 2.06 -9.21
CA PHE A 220 7.03 2.75 -9.29
C PHE A 220 6.17 2.36 -8.08
N ILE A 221 5.62 3.36 -7.39
CA ILE A 221 4.82 3.16 -6.18
C ILE A 221 3.36 2.89 -6.57
N THR A 222 2.83 1.76 -6.15
CA THR A 222 1.45 1.31 -6.38
C THR A 222 0.83 0.81 -5.08
N CYS A 223 -0.48 0.52 -5.05
CA CYS A 223 -1.09 -0.15 -3.90
C CYS A 223 -0.36 -1.46 -3.53
N GLN A 224 0.11 -2.21 -4.52
CA GLN A 224 0.82 -3.47 -4.32
C GLN A 224 2.27 -3.31 -3.83
N SER A 225 2.78 -2.07 -3.83
CA SER A 225 4.04 -1.77 -3.16
C SER A 225 3.90 -1.92 -1.66
N CYS A 226 2.72 -1.74 -1.08
CA CYS A 226 2.49 -1.90 0.37
C CYS A 226 1.62 -3.13 0.69
N HIS A 227 0.67 -3.43 -0.19
CA HIS A 227 -0.37 -4.43 0.06
C HIS A 227 -0.19 -5.69 -0.78
N ASN A 228 -0.56 -6.83 -0.20
CA ASN A 228 -0.67 -8.09 -0.90
C ASN A 228 -2.08 -8.66 -0.73
N VAL A 229 -2.88 -8.60 -1.79
CA VAL A 229 -4.32 -8.89 -1.75
C VAL A 229 -4.65 -10.36 -1.48
N HIS A 230 -3.75 -11.31 -1.76
CA HIS A 230 -4.03 -12.73 -1.56
C HIS A 230 -3.09 -13.39 -0.54
N LEU A 231 -1.94 -12.77 -0.27
CA LEU A 231 -0.89 -13.31 0.60
C LEU A 231 -0.37 -12.25 1.58
N GLY A 232 -1.24 -11.32 1.99
CA GLY A 232 -0.94 -10.34 3.02
C GLY A 232 -0.62 -11.01 4.35
N ASN A 233 0.06 -10.26 5.22
CA ASN A 233 0.35 -10.73 6.56
C ASN A 233 -0.94 -10.78 7.39
N PRO A 234 -1.26 -11.92 8.05
CA PRO A 234 -2.37 -12.04 9.00
C PRO A 234 -2.43 -10.91 10.02
N GLU A 235 -3.64 -10.49 10.40
CA GLU A 235 -3.88 -9.44 11.41
C GLU A 235 -3.30 -8.06 11.02
N THR A 236 -3.10 -7.83 9.72
CA THR A 236 -2.68 -6.53 9.17
C THR A 236 -3.65 -6.04 8.11
N ALA A 237 -3.56 -4.77 7.72
CA ALA A 237 -4.28 -4.22 6.58
C ALA A 237 -3.70 -4.72 5.24
N LEU A 238 -3.58 -6.04 5.07
CA LEU A 238 -3.00 -6.72 3.91
C LEU A 238 -1.56 -6.30 3.63
N LEU A 239 -0.77 -5.97 4.65
CA LEU A 239 0.62 -5.58 4.43
C LEU A 239 1.40 -6.75 3.81
N ASP A 240 2.39 -6.43 2.97
CA ASP A 240 3.17 -7.46 2.28
C ASP A 240 3.85 -8.44 3.26
N LYS A 241 4.17 -9.63 2.76
CA LYS A 241 4.70 -10.71 3.59
C LYS A 241 5.96 -10.26 4.34
N GLY A 242 5.96 -10.50 5.66
CA GLY A 242 7.08 -10.15 6.55
C GLY A 242 6.96 -8.77 7.20
N ILE A 243 6.01 -7.94 6.78
CA ILE A 243 5.72 -6.63 7.35
C ILE A 243 4.65 -6.79 8.45
N LYS A 244 5.02 -6.49 9.70
CA LYS A 244 4.14 -6.70 10.87
C LYS A 244 3.27 -5.49 11.19
N ASP A 245 3.78 -4.30 10.87
CA ASP A 245 3.18 -3.02 11.22
C ASP A 245 3.66 -1.93 10.24
N ALA A 246 3.08 -0.74 10.36
CA ALA A 246 3.43 0.39 9.52
C ALA A 246 4.90 0.81 9.68
N GLU A 247 5.50 0.71 10.86
CA GLU A 247 6.88 1.15 11.09
C GLU A 247 7.89 0.25 10.38
N SER A 248 7.64 -1.06 10.42
CA SER A 248 8.40 -2.06 9.68
C SER A 248 8.30 -1.86 8.16
N LEU A 249 7.16 -1.35 7.67
CA LEU A 249 6.97 -0.98 6.26
C LEU A 249 7.70 0.31 5.91
N CYS A 250 7.42 1.39 6.64
CA CYS A 250 7.92 2.72 6.36
C CYS A 250 9.45 2.72 6.27
N LYS A 251 10.15 2.02 7.17
CA LYS A 251 11.62 1.95 7.15
C LYS A 251 12.23 1.22 5.95
N THR A 252 11.44 0.46 5.19
CA THR A 252 11.93 -0.18 3.95
C THR A 252 12.26 0.85 2.87
N CYS A 253 11.50 1.95 2.83
CA CYS A 253 11.65 3.05 1.87
C CYS A 253 12.19 4.34 2.53
N HIS A 254 11.67 4.72 3.69
CA HIS A 254 12.00 5.95 4.44
C HIS A 254 13.12 5.72 5.46
N LYS A 255 14.25 5.16 5.01
CA LYS A 255 15.39 4.76 5.87
C LYS A 255 15.99 5.93 6.66
N ARG A 256 16.03 7.13 6.06
CA ARG A 256 16.59 8.33 6.69
C ARG A 256 15.68 8.82 7.82
N GLN A 257 14.37 8.79 7.60
CA GLN A 257 13.37 9.29 8.57
C GLN A 257 13.18 8.34 9.74
N HIS A 258 13.41 7.04 9.55
CA HIS A 258 13.40 6.09 10.64
C HIS A 258 14.58 6.33 11.59
N ALA A 259 14.27 6.56 12.86
CA ALA A 259 15.23 6.57 13.96
C ALA A 259 14.87 5.49 14.98
N LYS A 260 15.90 4.85 15.57
CA LYS A 260 15.71 3.84 16.62
C LYS A 260 15.53 4.43 18.03
N ASP A 261 16.06 5.63 18.25
CA ASP A 261 16.07 6.35 19.51
C ASP A 261 16.33 7.86 19.25
N LYS A 262 16.35 8.67 20.32
CA LYS A 262 16.56 10.12 20.22
C LYS A 262 17.96 10.49 19.70
N ASP A 263 18.97 9.70 20.05
CA ASP A 263 20.36 9.98 19.66
C ASP A 263 20.56 9.73 18.15
N ASP A 264 20.00 8.63 17.63
CA ASP A 264 19.97 8.33 16.20
C ASP A 264 19.16 9.37 15.42
N ALA A 265 18.06 9.86 16.00
CA ALA A 265 17.28 10.95 15.40
C ALA A 265 18.10 12.25 15.30
N ALA A 266 18.78 12.64 16.38
CA ALA A 266 19.66 13.80 16.41
C ALA A 266 20.82 13.67 15.40
N ALA A 267 21.46 12.50 15.34
CA ALA A 267 22.56 12.22 14.42
C ALA A 267 22.14 12.23 12.93
N LYS A 268 20.86 12.03 12.64
CA LYS A 268 20.27 12.09 11.30
C LYS A 268 19.64 13.43 10.95
N GLY A 269 19.54 14.36 11.91
CA GLY A 269 18.81 15.61 11.72
C GLY A 269 17.32 15.35 11.44
N VAL A 270 16.70 14.42 12.16
CA VAL A 270 15.27 14.10 12.07
C VAL A 270 14.60 14.23 13.42
N HIS A 271 13.30 14.53 13.38
CA HIS A 271 12.45 14.56 14.53
C HIS A 271 12.34 13.13 15.09
N PRO A 272 12.48 12.95 16.41
CA PRO A 272 12.39 11.63 17.01
C PRO A 272 11.06 10.93 16.71
N VAL A 273 11.18 9.64 16.38
CA VAL A 273 10.10 8.66 16.20
C VAL A 273 10.54 7.35 16.87
N ASN A 274 9.60 6.46 17.15
CA ASN A 274 9.77 5.25 17.97
C ASN A 274 10.26 5.56 19.39
N VAL A 275 9.73 6.65 19.96
CA VAL A 275 10.08 7.11 21.32
C VAL A 275 8.86 7.06 22.22
N LYS A 276 9.07 6.61 23.45
CA LYS A 276 8.04 6.60 24.50
C LYS A 276 8.06 7.93 25.26
N MET A 277 6.88 8.45 25.54
CA MET A 277 6.63 9.64 26.35
C MET A 277 6.14 9.23 27.74
N ASP A 278 6.34 10.12 28.71
CA ASP A 278 5.89 9.91 30.10
C ASP A 278 4.37 10.03 30.20
N ASP A 279 3.84 11.10 29.61
CA ASP A 279 2.41 11.39 29.57
C ASP A 279 1.77 10.91 28.27
N GLU A 280 0.48 10.57 28.38
CA GLU A 280 -0.34 10.24 27.22
C GLU A 280 -0.82 11.52 26.53
N VAL A 281 -0.64 11.57 25.21
CA VAL A 281 -1.07 12.71 24.40
C VAL A 281 -2.17 12.28 23.44
N GLU A 282 -3.21 13.10 23.35
CA GLU A 282 -4.27 12.97 22.35
C GLU A 282 -3.91 13.79 21.11
N ILE A 283 -3.73 13.12 19.97
CA ILE A 283 -3.30 13.76 18.71
C ILE A 283 -4.49 14.07 17.80
N ILE A 284 -5.50 13.21 17.82
CA ILE A 284 -6.81 13.45 17.20
C ILE A 284 -7.88 12.91 18.16
N ALA A 285 -9.12 13.38 18.03
CA ALA A 285 -10.22 12.99 18.91
C ALA A 285 -10.32 11.46 19.07
N GLY A 286 -10.16 10.98 20.30
CA GLY A 286 -10.22 9.57 20.65
C GLY A 286 -8.96 8.74 20.37
N LYS A 287 -7.90 9.33 19.81
CA LYS A 287 -6.62 8.66 19.57
C LYS A 287 -5.54 9.22 20.48
N LYS A 288 -5.35 8.51 21.59
CA LYS A 288 -4.31 8.77 22.57
C LYS A 288 -3.12 7.85 22.35
N THR A 289 -1.91 8.35 22.61
CA THR A 289 -0.69 7.56 22.56
C THR A 289 0.33 8.00 23.59
N LYS A 290 1.10 7.03 24.09
CA LYS A 290 2.34 7.25 24.86
C LYS A 290 3.58 6.98 24.04
N GLU A 291 3.44 6.61 22.77
CA GLU A 291 4.54 6.30 21.87
C GLU A 291 4.38 7.08 20.57
N ILE A 292 5.43 7.78 20.16
CA ILE A 292 5.46 8.53 18.91
C ILE A 292 5.97 7.58 17.82
N GLY A 293 5.09 7.16 16.91
CA GLY A 293 5.42 6.45 15.66
C GLY A 293 5.14 7.28 14.41
N CYS A 294 5.43 6.76 13.21
CA CYS A 294 5.12 7.45 11.94
C CYS A 294 3.62 7.77 11.83
N LEU A 295 2.74 6.81 12.19
CA LEU A 295 1.28 6.98 12.14
C LEU A 295 0.70 7.80 13.31
N THR A 296 1.55 8.38 14.15
CA THR A 296 1.13 9.38 15.13
C THR A 296 0.80 10.69 14.42
N CYS A 297 1.67 11.10 13.48
CA CYS A 297 1.49 12.33 12.71
C CYS A 297 0.96 12.07 11.30
N GLN A 298 1.26 10.91 10.71
CA GLN A 298 0.89 10.59 9.33
C GLN A 298 -0.36 9.71 9.25
N ALA A 299 -1.12 9.88 8.17
CA ALA A 299 -2.17 8.98 7.75
C ALA A 299 -1.96 8.64 6.27
N VAL A 300 -1.77 7.37 5.95
CA VAL A 300 -1.43 6.93 4.59
C VAL A 300 -2.58 7.21 3.61
N HIS A 301 -3.83 7.04 4.04
CA HIS A 301 -5.01 7.11 3.17
C HIS A 301 -6.06 8.14 3.58
N GLU A 302 -5.93 8.73 4.78
CA GLU A 302 -6.98 9.54 5.41
C GLU A 302 -6.42 10.79 6.09
N GLY A 303 -5.32 11.34 5.56
CA GLY A 303 -4.80 12.61 6.04
C GLY A 303 -5.69 13.78 5.64
N LYS A 304 -5.49 14.93 6.29
CA LYS A 304 -6.20 16.17 5.96
C LYS A 304 -5.79 16.63 4.55
N PRO A 305 -6.74 17.16 3.75
CA PRO A 305 -6.44 17.78 2.48
C PRO A 305 -5.34 18.83 2.56
N ASP A 306 -4.58 18.99 1.47
CA ASP A 306 -3.47 19.94 1.33
C ASP A 306 -2.32 19.78 2.34
N THR A 307 -2.22 18.61 2.97
CA THR A 307 -1.11 18.21 3.84
C THR A 307 -0.27 17.09 3.22
N PRO A 308 0.99 16.89 3.63
CA PRO A 308 1.78 15.72 3.23
C PRO A 308 1.32 14.46 3.97
N ALA A 309 0.05 14.08 3.78
CA ALA A 309 -0.59 12.91 4.40
C ALA A 309 -0.56 12.96 5.95
N LEU A 310 -0.91 14.10 6.54
CA LEU A 310 -0.91 14.30 7.99
C LEU A 310 -2.30 14.15 8.59
N VAL A 311 -2.37 13.68 9.84
CA VAL A 311 -3.63 13.50 10.58
C VAL A 311 -4.30 14.84 10.93
N GLU A 312 -3.52 15.92 11.03
CA GLU A 312 -3.98 17.28 11.31
C GLU A 312 -3.22 18.32 10.48
N ASN A 313 -3.72 19.55 10.47
CA ASN A 313 -3.00 20.65 9.84
C ASN A 313 -1.74 20.99 10.65
N TYR A 314 -0.68 21.41 9.96
CA TYR A 314 0.61 21.74 10.55
C TYR A 314 0.99 23.21 10.34
N LYS A 315 0.30 23.92 9.44
CA LYS A 315 0.71 25.27 9.02
C LYS A 315 0.60 26.29 10.15
N ASP A 316 -0.42 26.16 11.00
CA ASP A 316 -0.66 26.97 12.20
C ASP A 316 -0.18 26.29 13.49
N GLY A 317 0.55 25.17 13.36
CA GLY A 317 1.08 24.43 14.51
C GLY A 317 0.04 23.60 15.27
N GLU A 318 -1.17 23.39 14.74
CA GLU A 318 -2.21 22.54 15.36
C GLU A 318 -1.65 21.15 15.70
N LEU A 319 -1.10 20.44 14.71
CA LEU A 319 -0.45 19.13 14.93
C LEU A 319 0.65 19.17 16.00
N CYS A 320 1.46 20.22 16.02
CA CYS A 320 2.59 20.34 16.93
C CYS A 320 2.14 20.59 18.38
N SER A 321 1.02 21.32 18.54
CA SER A 321 0.52 21.78 19.84
C SER A 321 0.05 20.67 20.76
N HIS A 322 -0.30 19.51 20.20
CA HIS A 322 -0.66 18.34 20.99
C HIS A 322 0.46 17.92 21.94
N CYS A 323 1.73 18.01 21.51
CA CYS A 323 2.90 17.68 22.34
C CYS A 323 3.68 18.92 22.81
N HIS A 324 3.76 19.97 21.98
CA HIS A 324 4.52 21.19 22.27
C HIS A 324 3.60 22.30 22.77
N GLN A 325 2.87 22.02 23.86
CA GLN A 325 1.93 22.96 24.46
C GLN A 325 2.62 24.29 24.80
N GLY A 326 1.91 25.39 24.55
CA GLY A 326 2.41 26.75 24.77
C GLY A 326 3.37 27.28 23.70
N LYS A 327 3.90 26.44 22.80
CA LYS A 327 4.79 26.90 21.71
C LYS A 327 4.06 27.59 20.55
N GLN A 328 2.73 27.53 20.51
CA GLN A 328 1.90 28.23 19.53
C GLN A 328 1.90 29.75 19.69
N ALA A 329 2.49 30.31 20.75
CA ALA A 329 2.60 31.76 20.93
C ALA A 329 3.31 32.49 19.77
N VAL A 330 4.06 31.77 18.94
CA VAL A 330 4.65 32.30 17.70
C VAL A 330 3.61 32.65 16.63
N VAL A 331 2.46 31.98 16.62
CA VAL A 331 1.40 32.19 15.61
C VAL A 331 0.84 33.60 15.73
N GLY A 332 0.86 34.34 14.63
CA GLY A 332 0.39 35.73 14.61
C GLY A 332 1.35 36.76 15.25
N SER A 333 2.47 36.31 15.83
CA SER A 333 3.52 37.20 16.33
C SER A 333 4.39 37.75 15.20
N ASP A 334 5.31 38.68 15.50
CA ASP A 334 6.30 39.18 14.55
C ASP A 334 7.24 38.07 14.01
N HIS A 335 7.37 36.96 14.75
CA HIS A 335 8.15 35.79 14.36
C HIS A 335 7.34 34.79 13.51
N ASP A 336 6.07 35.08 13.23
CA ASP A 336 5.32 34.38 12.20
C ASP A 336 5.74 34.89 10.81
N LEU A 337 6.72 34.23 10.20
CA LEU A 337 7.26 34.66 8.91
C LEU A 337 6.24 34.56 7.76
N ARG A 338 5.08 33.93 7.98
CA ARG A 338 3.94 33.98 7.05
C ARG A 338 3.29 35.36 7.00
N ILE A 339 3.61 36.22 7.96
CA ILE A 339 3.17 37.61 8.06
C ILE A 339 4.32 38.53 7.66
N THR A 340 5.47 38.40 8.33
CA THR A 340 6.57 39.37 8.25
C THR A 340 7.56 39.10 7.10
N ALA A 341 7.65 37.87 6.59
CA ALA A 341 8.66 37.48 5.60
C ALA A 341 8.13 36.52 4.51
N LYS A 342 6.93 36.81 3.97
CA LYS A 342 6.12 35.93 3.09
C LYS A 342 6.84 35.32 1.89
N ASN A 343 7.85 36.00 1.36
CA ASN A 343 8.57 35.63 0.15
C ASN A 343 9.98 35.09 0.41
N LYS A 344 10.46 35.12 1.66
CA LYS A 344 11.77 34.60 2.01
C LYS A 344 11.71 33.07 1.97
N LEU A 345 12.78 32.45 1.51
CA LEU A 345 12.84 31.00 1.36
C LEU A 345 13.68 30.41 2.48
N ASN A 346 13.20 29.32 3.06
CA ASN A 346 14.02 28.48 3.94
C ASN A 346 15.10 27.74 3.13
N GLN A 347 15.97 26.96 3.79
CA GLN A 347 17.06 26.23 3.14
C GLN A 347 16.58 25.13 2.18
N PHE A 348 15.32 24.71 2.31
CA PHE A 348 14.66 23.74 1.44
C PHE A 348 13.90 24.39 0.28
N ASN A 349 14.11 25.70 0.05
CA ASN A 349 13.42 26.51 -0.95
C ASN A 349 11.90 26.57 -0.79
N GLU A 350 11.42 26.49 0.46
CA GLU A 350 10.00 26.61 0.79
C GLU A 350 9.72 28.02 1.32
N LYS A 351 8.61 28.63 0.86
CA LYS A 351 8.06 29.86 1.44
C LYS A 351 7.35 29.56 2.76
N PRO A 352 7.20 30.53 3.68
CA PRO A 352 6.53 30.31 4.97
C PRO A 352 5.11 29.77 4.85
N HIS A 353 4.35 30.16 3.82
CA HIS A 353 3.00 29.62 3.61
C HIS A 353 2.98 28.14 3.18
N GLN A 354 4.11 27.62 2.67
CA GLN A 354 4.28 26.21 2.27
C GLN A 354 4.75 25.35 3.44
N SER A 355 5.73 25.85 4.21
CA SER A 355 6.32 25.14 5.36
C SER A 355 5.55 25.34 6.67
N GLY A 356 4.75 26.40 6.79
CA GLY A 356 4.03 26.74 8.01
C GLY A 356 4.87 27.54 9.00
N VAL A 357 4.24 27.96 10.09
CA VAL A 357 4.86 28.77 11.15
C VAL A 357 6.08 28.06 11.75
N CYS A 358 5.93 26.79 12.13
CA CYS A 358 7.02 25.99 12.69
C CYS A 358 8.04 25.61 11.61
N GLY A 359 7.57 25.29 10.39
CA GLY A 359 8.40 24.78 9.29
C GLY A 359 9.41 25.78 8.72
N THR A 360 9.20 27.07 9.03
CA THR A 360 10.12 28.13 8.63
C THR A 360 11.45 28.06 9.38
N CYS A 361 11.41 27.62 10.64
CA CYS A 361 12.59 27.46 11.50
C CYS A 361 12.99 25.99 11.70
N HIS A 362 12.00 25.08 11.74
CA HIS A 362 12.20 23.66 12.00
C HIS A 362 11.89 22.79 10.77
N SER A 363 12.65 21.73 10.57
CA SER A 363 12.41 20.69 9.56
C SER A 363 12.40 19.36 10.26
N LEU A 364 11.26 18.68 10.17
CA LEU A 364 11.05 17.42 10.86
C LEU A 364 11.94 16.32 10.28
N HIS A 365 12.13 16.27 8.97
CA HIS A 365 12.71 15.10 8.30
C HIS A 365 13.81 15.41 7.29
N LYS A 366 14.22 16.68 7.14
CA LYS A 366 15.20 17.09 6.10
C LYS A 366 16.39 17.88 6.64
N ALA A 367 16.41 18.22 7.93
CA ALA A 367 17.49 19.02 8.51
C ALA A 367 18.84 18.29 8.48
N ASP A 368 19.92 19.05 8.44
CA ASP A 368 21.25 18.49 8.54
C ASP A 368 21.50 17.84 9.90
N LYS A 369 22.48 16.93 9.93
CA LYS A 369 22.96 16.30 11.17
C LYS A 369 23.69 17.26 12.11
N ASN A 370 24.15 18.40 11.58
CA ASN A 370 24.91 19.38 12.33
C ASN A 370 23.97 20.29 13.13
N PRO A 371 24.36 20.74 14.33
CA PRO A 371 23.58 21.69 15.08
C PRO A 371 23.48 23.04 14.34
N PRO A 372 22.40 23.81 14.58
CA PRO A 372 21.27 23.47 15.45
C PRO A 372 20.36 22.38 14.86
N HIS A 373 19.84 21.49 15.72
CA HIS A 373 19.02 20.37 15.28
C HIS A 373 17.70 20.82 14.68
N LEU A 374 17.23 20.08 13.67
CA LEU A 374 16.01 20.37 12.93
C LEU A 374 16.01 21.74 12.24
N PHE A 375 17.14 22.43 12.10
CA PHE A 375 17.11 23.80 11.58
C PHE A 375 16.69 23.85 10.11
N SER A 376 16.00 24.93 9.72
CA SER A 376 15.50 25.16 8.36
C SER A 376 16.01 26.45 7.71
N THR A 377 16.77 27.30 8.40
CA THR A 377 17.16 28.60 7.82
C THR A 377 18.46 28.46 7.00
N LYS A 378 18.64 29.36 6.01
CA LYS A 378 19.66 29.24 4.95
C LYS A 378 21.11 29.40 5.40
N PHE A 379 21.36 29.92 6.59
CA PHE A 379 22.70 30.28 7.03
C PHE A 379 22.91 29.91 8.50
N VAL A 380 24.01 29.21 8.75
CA VAL A 380 24.53 28.91 10.09
C VAL A 380 25.85 29.66 10.21
N VAL A 381 25.93 30.67 11.08
CA VAL A 381 27.21 31.28 11.48
C VAL A 381 28.11 30.16 12.06
N GLU A 382 29.38 30.15 11.66
CA GLU A 382 30.36 29.15 12.11
C GLU A 382 30.43 29.09 13.66
N ASP A 383 30.59 27.87 14.18
CA ASP A 383 30.59 27.47 15.61
C ASP A 383 29.25 27.42 16.38
N PHE A 384 28.32 26.59 15.89
CA PHE A 384 27.31 25.90 16.73
C PHE A 384 27.76 24.51 17.23
N ALA A 385 28.89 24.00 16.74
CA ALA A 385 29.42 22.67 17.08
C ALA A 385 30.28 22.67 18.36
N ASP A 386 30.65 23.84 18.87
CA ASP A 386 31.40 23.98 20.12
C ASP A 386 30.52 23.55 21.31
N LYS A 387 30.94 22.48 21.98
CA LYS A 387 30.23 21.88 23.11
C LYS A 387 30.34 22.74 24.38
N GLU A 388 31.36 23.57 24.51
CA GLU A 388 31.59 24.45 25.66
C GLU A 388 30.57 25.59 25.72
N LEU A 389 30.00 25.99 24.57
CA LEU A 389 29.06 27.11 24.45
C LEU A 389 27.57 26.70 24.51
N GLN A 390 27.26 25.42 24.76
CA GLN A 390 25.90 24.87 24.66
C GLN A 390 24.87 25.51 25.62
N HIS A 391 25.32 26.19 26.67
CA HIS A 391 24.50 26.84 27.71
C HIS A 391 24.78 28.36 27.87
N SER A 392 25.42 29.00 26.89
CA SER A 392 25.75 30.44 26.95
C SER A 392 24.68 31.34 26.31
N GLU A 393 24.48 32.55 26.84
CA GLU A 393 23.63 33.61 26.25
C GLU A 393 24.02 33.89 24.79
N LEU A 394 25.30 33.71 24.45
CA LEU A 394 25.85 33.81 23.11
C LEU A 394 25.20 32.86 22.09
N ARG A 395 24.59 31.74 22.52
CA ARG A 395 23.94 30.79 21.61
C ARG A 395 22.58 31.28 21.13
N GLU A 396 21.81 31.91 22.00
CA GLU A 396 20.49 32.47 21.65
C GLU A 396 20.66 33.66 20.71
N ASP A 397 21.61 34.56 21.03
CA ASP A 397 21.98 35.68 20.16
C ASP A 397 22.42 35.22 18.77
N LYS A 398 23.20 34.13 18.68
CA LYS A 398 23.60 33.54 17.39
C LYS A 398 22.39 33.04 16.58
N LEU A 399 21.35 32.49 17.21
CA LEU A 399 20.12 32.09 16.50
C LEU A 399 19.35 33.31 15.96
N CYS A 400 19.28 34.38 16.75
CA CYS A 400 18.71 35.66 16.33
C CYS A 400 19.47 36.26 15.14
N ILE A 401 20.80 36.33 15.24
CA ILE A 401 21.68 36.84 14.18
C ILE A 401 21.58 36.00 12.91
N ASN A 402 21.48 34.66 13.02
CA ASN A 402 21.32 33.80 11.84
C ASN A 402 20.12 34.20 10.97
N CYS A 403 19.05 34.69 11.60
CA CYS A 403 17.84 35.12 10.91
C CYS A 403 17.92 36.58 10.45
N HIS A 404 18.44 37.48 11.29
CA HIS A 404 18.45 38.94 11.07
C HIS A 404 19.72 39.50 10.43
N GLN A 405 20.68 38.65 10.09
CA GLN A 405 21.86 39.06 9.32
C GLN A 405 21.49 39.42 7.87
N LYS A 406 22.41 40.11 7.18
CA LYS A 406 22.30 40.44 5.76
C LYS A 406 22.06 39.17 4.92
N ASN A 407 21.09 39.21 4.00
CA ASN A 407 20.57 38.06 3.25
C ASN A 407 19.92 36.94 4.11
N GLY A 408 19.69 37.19 5.39
CA GLY A 408 18.99 36.31 6.31
C GLY A 408 17.49 36.21 6.00
N ILE A 409 16.83 35.21 6.60
CA ILE A 409 15.41 34.94 6.36
C ILE A 409 14.50 36.02 6.95
N ALA A 410 15.00 36.79 7.92
CA ALA A 410 14.31 37.89 8.60
C ALA A 410 15.05 39.24 8.45
N GLU A 411 15.91 39.38 7.43
CA GLU A 411 16.31 40.69 6.89
C GLU A 411 15.12 41.34 6.19
#